data_AF-A0AAD4T416-F1
#
_entry.id   AF-A0AAD4T416-F1
#
_cell.length_a   1.000
_cell.length_b   1.000
_cell.length_c   1.000
_cell.angle_alpha   90.00
_cell.angle_beta   90.00
_cell.angle_gamma   90.00
#
_symmetry.space_group_name_H-M   'P 1'
#
loop_
_entity.id
_entity.type
_entity.pdbx_description
1 polymer ?
#
loop_
_entity_poly.entity_id
_entity_poly.type
_entity_poly.pdbx_seq_one_letter_code
_entity_poly.pdbx_strand_id
1 'polypeptide(L)'
;MTIQERDGGHDSTIKYDQNPELDDEPAIDKLPKSNLTRSFYFVKYPIYQNHYLNTMICHAEEEIKNMDQTCKLIRETILQKKLKDGYRTPLEWLLWSPAAQEHERYKKVINEKKTKIDYRRQARIGKIRAEFDTVGKKGDDTLSSEKELNNLVCSLHFRTRCGKTTFVEEKHLLGDIQQLQETRPGIVDSDALKQKHFDESMESVGRPINPDRYSCRYNRKLKNLKDIDLDKLKREKQVFSARAKNAEEAWKAMCNEIPSLELKLAEKIKKRTAKKNFLLKLKKQWNQEKLSYNQQYYNNYKSLIQNARKLAANKNMTALEELSHKEVENFMSLWNGEKDFRDDYLKRSLSSIPQHTSNELDGPIKKLESKKTQQSLFC
;
A
#
# COMPACT_ATOMS: atom_id res chain seq x y z
N MET A 1 -9.51 -0.14 -43.13
CA MET A 1 -9.22 0.45 -44.45
C MET A 1 -8.85 1.90 -44.23
N THR A 2 -7.81 2.38 -44.90
CA THR A 2 -7.16 3.65 -44.58
C THR A 2 -6.96 4.43 -45.86
N ILE A 3 -7.60 5.59 -45.97
CA ILE A 3 -7.34 6.56 -47.04
C ILE A 3 -6.63 7.74 -46.37
N GLN A 4 -5.37 7.96 -46.75
CA GLN A 4 -4.65 9.20 -46.46
C GLN A 4 -4.67 10.04 -47.73
N GLU A 5 -5.42 11.14 -47.72
CA GLU A 5 -5.21 12.21 -48.69
C GLU A 5 -4.22 13.21 -48.06
N ARG A 6 -3.08 13.40 -48.73
CA ARG A 6 -2.13 14.46 -48.41
C ARG A 6 -2.29 15.56 -49.45
N ASP A 7 -2.90 16.67 -49.07
CA ASP A 7 -2.95 17.85 -49.93
C ASP A 7 -1.66 18.66 -49.78
N GLY A 8 -0.91 18.71 -50.87
CA GLY A 8 0.28 19.53 -51.06
C GLY A 8 0.85 19.23 -52.46
N GLY A 9 1.09 20.20 -53.33
CA GLY A 9 1.01 21.65 -53.16
C GLY A 9 2.13 22.29 -53.97
N HIS A 10 1.86 22.57 -55.24
CA HIS A 10 2.85 23.10 -56.19
C HIS A 10 2.23 24.15 -57.12
N ASP A 11 3.12 24.94 -57.72
CA ASP A 11 2.82 26.23 -58.33
C ASP A 11 1.92 26.19 -59.57
N SER A 12 1.08 27.22 -59.65
CA SER A 12 0.38 27.59 -60.87
C SER A 12 1.31 28.38 -61.79
N THR A 13 1.92 27.73 -62.79
CA THR A 13 2.46 28.39 -63.98
C THR A 13 2.33 27.45 -65.18
N ILE A 14 1.48 27.83 -66.14
CA ILE A 14 1.41 27.18 -67.45
C ILE A 14 2.11 28.11 -68.44
N LYS A 15 3.21 27.64 -69.02
CA LYS A 15 3.81 28.22 -70.22
C LYS A 15 3.47 27.35 -71.42
N TYR A 16 3.32 27.97 -72.58
CA TYR A 16 3.38 27.32 -73.89
C TYR A 16 4.40 28.10 -74.71
N ASP A 17 5.44 27.42 -75.18
CA ASP A 17 6.39 27.97 -76.13
C ASP A 17 5.89 27.75 -77.56
N GLN A 18 6.12 28.73 -78.44
CA GLN A 18 5.97 28.62 -79.89
C GLN A 18 7.05 29.46 -80.56
N ASN A 19 7.66 28.91 -81.61
CA ASN A 19 8.38 29.61 -82.71
C ASN A 19 9.06 28.56 -83.61
N PRO A 20 9.40 28.90 -84.87
CA PRO A 20 8.58 29.64 -85.85
C PRO A 20 8.64 28.98 -87.25
N GLU A 21 8.06 29.62 -88.28
CA GLU A 21 8.76 30.10 -89.49
C GLU A 21 7.77 30.55 -90.59
N LEU A 22 8.00 31.77 -91.10
CA LEU A 22 7.98 32.21 -92.52
C LEU A 22 6.74 31.86 -93.38
N ASP A 23 6.01 32.80 -94.00
CA ASP A 23 6.09 34.28 -94.13
C ASP A 23 4.62 34.85 -94.23
N ASP A 24 4.22 36.04 -94.70
CA ASP A 24 4.79 37.09 -95.58
C ASP A 24 4.08 38.47 -95.34
N GLU A 25 4.52 39.52 -96.02
CA GLU A 25 3.99 40.90 -95.98
C GLU A 25 2.68 41.10 -96.81
N PRO A 26 2.00 42.28 -96.77
CA PRO A 26 2.10 43.38 -95.80
C PRO A 26 0.74 43.83 -95.21
N ALA A 27 0.72 44.32 -93.97
CA ALA A 27 -0.40 45.09 -93.44
C ALA A 27 0.01 46.11 -92.36
N ILE A 28 -0.64 47.27 -92.37
CA ILE A 28 -0.51 48.33 -91.35
C ILE A 28 -1.28 47.92 -90.08
N ASP A 29 -0.81 48.42 -88.92
CA ASP A 29 -1.49 48.53 -87.61
C ASP A 29 -1.21 47.43 -86.55
N LYS A 30 -1.29 47.86 -85.28
CA LYS A 30 -1.13 47.17 -83.98
C LYS A 30 0.29 46.82 -83.50
N LEU A 31 0.69 47.48 -82.41
CA LEU A 31 1.51 46.87 -81.36
C LEU A 31 0.90 45.52 -80.94
N PRO A 32 1.71 44.49 -80.63
CA PRO A 32 1.19 43.28 -80.01
C PRO A 32 0.60 43.63 -78.63
N LYS A 33 -0.72 43.50 -78.48
CA LYS A 33 -1.38 43.65 -77.18
C LYS A 33 -0.91 42.52 -76.27
N SER A 34 0.04 42.83 -75.38
CA SER A 34 0.52 41.91 -74.34
C SER A 34 -0.67 41.29 -73.61
N ASN A 35 -0.72 39.96 -73.54
CA ASN A 35 -1.83 39.21 -72.94
C ASN A 35 -1.94 39.49 -71.44
N LEU A 36 -2.67 40.56 -71.08
CA LEU A 36 -2.74 41.10 -69.73
C LEU A 36 -3.55 40.16 -68.83
N THR A 37 -2.85 39.26 -68.12
CA THR A 37 -3.47 38.31 -67.19
C THR A 37 -4.02 39.06 -65.96
N ARG A 38 -5.31 39.41 -66.00
CA ARG A 38 -5.96 40.21 -64.95
C ARG A 38 -6.21 39.38 -63.69
N SER A 39 -5.33 39.53 -62.71
CA SER A 39 -5.44 38.90 -61.39
C SER A 39 -6.46 39.60 -60.49
N PHE A 40 -7.32 38.84 -59.82
CA PHE A 40 -8.22 39.32 -58.78
C PHE A 40 -7.89 38.67 -57.44
N TYR A 41 -7.98 39.44 -56.35
CA TYR A 41 -7.65 39.01 -55.00
C TYR A 41 -8.90 38.93 -54.13
N PHE A 42 -8.87 38.05 -53.14
CA PHE A 42 -9.93 37.82 -52.15
C PHE A 42 -9.30 37.50 -50.80
N VAL A 43 -9.83 38.04 -49.71
CA VAL A 43 -9.27 37.86 -48.38
C VAL A 43 -9.47 36.41 -47.91
N LYS A 44 -8.35 35.73 -47.62
CA LYS A 44 -8.37 34.35 -47.14
C LYS A 44 -8.78 34.34 -45.67
N TYR A 45 -9.84 33.60 -45.35
CA TYR A 45 -10.21 33.30 -43.96
C TYR A 45 -9.49 32.02 -43.50
N PRO A 46 -8.70 32.05 -42.41
CA PRO A 46 -8.07 30.86 -41.85
C PRO A 46 -9.09 29.77 -41.44
N ILE A 47 -8.63 28.53 -41.29
CA ILE A 47 -9.43 27.49 -40.63
C ILE A 47 -9.47 27.80 -39.13
N TYR A 48 -10.58 27.49 -38.46
CA TYR A 48 -10.69 27.67 -37.01
C TYR A 48 -9.56 26.96 -36.24
N GLN A 49 -8.80 27.73 -35.47
CA GLN A 49 -7.74 27.31 -34.56
C GLN A 49 -7.88 28.10 -33.24
N ASN A 50 -7.93 27.40 -32.10
CA ASN A 50 -7.85 28.00 -30.77
C ASN A 50 -6.74 27.29 -29.99
N HIS A 51 -5.54 27.86 -30.01
CA HIS A 51 -4.33 27.25 -29.45
C HIS A 51 -4.44 27.07 -27.93
N TYR A 52 -5.02 28.04 -27.21
CA TYR A 52 -5.25 27.93 -25.76
C TYR A 52 -6.13 26.73 -25.44
N LEU A 53 -7.31 26.64 -26.04
CA LEU A 53 -8.25 25.56 -25.75
C LEU A 53 -7.72 24.19 -26.24
N ASN A 54 -6.93 24.16 -27.31
CA ASN A 54 -6.23 22.96 -27.76
C ASN A 54 -5.15 22.50 -26.75
N THR A 55 -4.30 23.41 -26.23
CA THR A 55 -3.31 23.06 -25.20
C THR A 55 -3.97 22.57 -23.91
N MET A 56 -5.09 23.16 -23.50
CA MET A 56 -5.89 22.71 -22.34
C MET A 56 -6.50 21.32 -22.56
N ILE A 57 -6.88 20.97 -23.79
CA ILE A 57 -7.32 19.62 -24.17
C ILE A 57 -6.16 18.62 -24.05
N CYS A 58 -5.00 18.92 -24.65
CA CYS A 58 -3.83 18.04 -24.63
C CYS A 58 -3.33 17.78 -23.18
N HIS A 59 -3.22 18.83 -22.36
CA HIS A 59 -2.81 18.70 -20.96
C HIS A 59 -3.80 17.86 -20.13
N ALA A 60 -5.10 18.03 -20.36
CA ALA A 60 -6.12 17.21 -19.69
C ALA A 60 -6.07 15.73 -20.14
N GLU A 61 -5.77 15.46 -21.41
CA GLU A 61 -5.59 14.09 -21.92
C GLU A 61 -4.34 13.40 -21.36
N GLU A 62 -3.23 14.14 -21.23
CA GLU A 62 -2.01 13.64 -20.60
C GLU A 62 -2.19 13.36 -19.10
N GLU A 63 -2.81 14.26 -18.35
CA GLU A 63 -3.19 14.01 -16.95
C GLU A 63 -4.06 12.74 -16.81
N ILE A 64 -5.01 12.55 -17.73
CA ILE A 64 -5.88 11.36 -17.76
C ILE A 64 -5.07 10.08 -18.03
N LYS A 65 -4.15 10.11 -19.00
CA LYS A 65 -3.23 8.99 -19.33
C LYS A 65 -2.37 8.61 -18.12
N ASN A 66 -1.78 9.61 -17.46
CA ASN A 66 -0.92 9.42 -16.30
C ASN A 66 -1.72 8.91 -15.08
N MET A 67 -2.98 9.34 -14.91
CA MET A 67 -3.90 8.78 -13.91
C MET A 67 -4.34 7.35 -14.23
N ASP A 68 -4.61 7.00 -15.49
CA ASP A 68 -4.98 5.64 -15.88
C ASP A 68 -3.79 4.66 -15.74
N GLN A 69 -2.56 5.10 -16.05
CA GLN A 69 -1.32 4.37 -15.71
C GLN A 69 -1.17 4.16 -14.19
N THR A 70 -1.36 5.22 -13.38
CA THR A 70 -1.33 5.12 -11.92
C THR A 70 -2.36 4.10 -11.40
N CYS A 71 -3.58 4.12 -11.96
CA CYS A 71 -4.64 3.19 -11.58
C CYS A 71 -4.31 1.74 -11.97
N LYS A 72 -3.63 1.52 -13.11
CA LYS A 72 -3.13 0.19 -13.51
C LYS A 72 -2.10 -0.33 -12.49
N LEU A 73 -1.07 0.47 -12.18
CA LEU A 73 -0.03 0.08 -11.21
C LEU A 73 -0.60 -0.25 -9.83
N ILE A 74 -1.56 0.54 -9.30
CA ILE A 74 -2.17 0.24 -8.00
C ILE A 74 -2.96 -1.08 -8.05
N ARG A 75 -3.70 -1.36 -9.14
CA ARG A 75 -4.42 -2.64 -9.33
C ARG A 75 -3.45 -3.82 -9.40
N GLU A 76 -2.35 -3.68 -10.14
CA GLU A 76 -1.31 -4.69 -10.23
C GLU A 76 -0.66 -4.95 -8.87
N THR A 77 -0.38 -3.91 -8.07
CA THR A 77 0.10 -4.06 -6.69
C THR A 77 -0.91 -4.80 -5.79
N ILE A 78 -2.20 -4.46 -5.86
CA ILE A 78 -3.26 -5.16 -5.11
C ILE A 78 -3.35 -6.64 -5.53
N LEU A 79 -3.26 -6.93 -6.83
CA LEU A 79 -3.27 -8.31 -7.35
C LEU A 79 -2.03 -9.08 -6.93
N GLN A 80 -0.82 -8.48 -7.01
CA GLN A 80 0.41 -9.11 -6.54
C GLN A 80 0.32 -9.42 -5.04
N LYS A 81 -0.18 -8.50 -4.20
CA LYS A 81 -0.38 -8.78 -2.76
C LYS A 81 -1.43 -9.86 -2.49
N LYS A 82 -2.53 -9.90 -3.26
CA LYS A 82 -3.54 -10.97 -3.10
C LYS A 82 -3.05 -12.35 -3.59
N LEU A 83 -2.15 -12.40 -4.57
CA LEU A 83 -1.64 -13.62 -5.20
C LEU A 83 -0.32 -14.16 -4.63
N LYS A 84 0.72 -13.33 -4.48
CA LYS A 84 2.06 -13.74 -3.97
C LYS A 84 2.10 -13.81 -2.46
N ASP A 85 1.69 -12.73 -1.79
CA ASP A 85 1.72 -12.66 -0.32
C ASP A 85 0.63 -13.56 0.30
N GLY A 86 -0.31 -14.02 -0.53
CA GLY A 86 -1.28 -15.05 -0.20
C GLY A 86 -2.34 -14.58 0.77
N TYR A 87 -3.44 -14.01 0.25
CA TYR A 87 -4.65 -13.66 1.04
C TYR A 87 -5.45 -14.91 1.47
N ARG A 88 -4.74 -16.00 1.75
CA ARG A 88 -5.26 -17.33 2.09
C ARG A 88 -4.23 -18.15 2.86
N THR A 89 -3.01 -18.31 2.33
CA THR A 89 -2.04 -19.32 2.80
C THR A 89 -1.51 -19.13 4.23
N PRO A 90 -1.17 -17.92 4.74
CA PRO A 90 -0.77 -17.77 6.14
C PRO A 90 -1.91 -18.07 7.11
N LEU A 91 -3.15 -17.70 6.74
CA LEU A 91 -4.33 -17.88 7.59
C LEU A 91 -4.89 -19.31 7.51
N GLU A 92 -4.88 -19.97 6.36
CA GLU A 92 -5.18 -21.42 6.26
C GLU A 92 -4.14 -22.26 7.01
N TRP A 93 -2.87 -21.86 6.99
CA TRP A 93 -1.81 -22.48 7.80
C TRP A 93 -2.03 -22.28 9.30
N LEU A 94 -2.30 -21.05 9.76
CA LEU A 94 -2.55 -20.72 11.18
C LEU A 94 -3.85 -21.35 11.73
N LEU A 95 -4.92 -21.32 10.94
CA LEU A 95 -6.29 -21.52 11.42
C LEU A 95 -6.88 -22.91 11.11
N TRP A 96 -6.43 -23.59 10.03
CA TRP A 96 -7.22 -24.68 9.43
C TRP A 96 -6.51 -26.01 9.11
N SER A 97 -5.17 -26.13 9.14
CA SER A 97 -4.51 -27.41 8.82
C SER A 97 -3.47 -27.88 9.85
N PRO A 98 -2.16 -27.53 9.84
CA PRO A 98 -1.20 -28.21 10.73
C PRO A 98 -1.01 -27.50 12.08
N ALA A 99 -1.07 -26.16 12.09
CA ALA A 99 -0.55 -25.34 13.18
C ALA A 99 -1.24 -25.56 14.53
N ALA A 100 -2.57 -25.49 14.54
CA ALA A 100 -3.38 -25.76 15.73
C ALA A 100 -3.22 -27.21 16.21
N GLN A 101 -3.11 -28.16 15.27
CA GLN A 101 -2.91 -29.57 15.59
C GLN A 101 -1.53 -29.82 16.21
N GLU A 102 -0.46 -29.20 15.71
CA GLU A 102 0.86 -29.23 16.34
C GLU A 102 0.85 -28.60 17.73
N HIS A 103 0.22 -27.43 17.91
CA HIS A 103 0.13 -26.79 19.22
C HIS A 103 -0.56 -27.70 20.26
N GLU A 104 -1.65 -28.37 19.90
CA GLU A 104 -2.32 -29.35 20.76
C GLU A 104 -1.50 -30.65 20.93
N ARG A 105 -0.76 -31.13 19.92
CA ARG A 105 0.19 -32.25 20.07
C ARG A 105 1.27 -31.91 21.11
N TYR A 106 1.93 -30.74 21.02
CA TYR A 106 2.92 -30.29 22.01
C TYR A 106 2.30 -30.15 23.40
N LYS A 107 1.10 -29.54 23.51
CA LYS A 107 0.36 -29.37 24.78
C LYS A 107 0.00 -30.72 25.42
N LYS A 108 -0.52 -31.67 24.64
CA LYS A 108 -0.84 -33.03 25.10
C LYS A 108 0.40 -33.77 25.58
N VAL A 109 1.46 -33.83 24.77
CA VAL A 109 2.72 -34.52 25.14
C VAL A 109 3.34 -33.90 26.40
N ILE A 110 3.42 -32.58 26.51
CA ILE A 110 3.96 -31.92 27.71
C ILE A 110 3.09 -32.23 28.95
N ASN A 111 1.76 -32.22 28.82
CA ASN A 111 0.87 -32.48 29.94
C ASN A 111 0.93 -33.95 30.41
N GLU A 112 0.96 -34.92 29.49
CA GLU A 112 1.12 -36.36 29.80
C GLU A 112 2.46 -36.67 30.50
N LYS A 113 3.53 -35.96 30.13
CA LYS A 113 4.83 -36.10 30.81
C LYS A 113 4.79 -35.43 32.18
N LYS A 114 4.13 -34.28 32.31
CA LYS A 114 3.95 -33.58 33.60
C LYS A 114 3.15 -34.44 34.60
N THR A 115 1.97 -34.94 34.23
CA THR A 115 1.17 -35.81 35.12
C THR A 115 1.91 -37.08 35.51
N LYS A 116 2.73 -37.65 34.61
CA LYS A 116 3.58 -38.81 34.91
C LYS A 116 4.74 -38.51 35.86
N ILE A 117 5.21 -37.25 35.92
CA ILE A 117 6.18 -36.77 36.92
C ILE A 117 5.46 -36.52 38.25
N ASP A 118 4.32 -35.82 38.22
CA ASP A 118 3.53 -35.49 39.41
C ASP A 118 3.03 -36.75 40.13
N TYR A 119 2.54 -37.75 39.39
CA TYR A 119 2.17 -39.08 39.94
C TYR A 119 3.37 -39.79 40.60
N ARG A 120 4.56 -39.75 39.98
CA ARG A 120 5.79 -40.31 40.58
C ARG A 120 6.20 -39.56 41.85
N ARG A 121 5.98 -38.24 41.91
CA ARG A 121 6.20 -37.41 43.11
C ARG A 121 5.23 -37.78 44.22
N GLN A 122 3.93 -37.86 43.91
CA GLN A 122 2.89 -38.30 44.85
C GLN A 122 3.17 -39.71 45.39
N ALA A 123 3.58 -40.66 44.54
CA ALA A 123 3.96 -42.00 44.96
C ALA A 123 5.22 -42.02 45.87
N ARG A 124 6.17 -41.08 45.72
CA ARG A 124 7.30 -40.93 46.65
C ARG A 124 6.85 -40.34 47.99
N ILE A 125 5.95 -39.35 47.99
CA ILE A 125 5.36 -38.79 49.23
C ILE A 125 4.58 -39.86 49.99
N GLY A 126 3.75 -40.65 49.29
CA GLY A 126 3.00 -41.76 49.89
C GLY A 126 3.89 -42.84 50.51
N LYS A 127 5.05 -43.13 49.90
CA LYS A 127 6.06 -44.02 50.49
C LYS A 127 6.69 -43.47 51.75
N ILE A 128 7.15 -42.21 51.74
CA ILE A 128 7.80 -41.59 52.92
C ILE A 128 6.82 -41.52 54.10
N ARG A 129 5.54 -41.24 53.84
CA ARG A 129 4.48 -41.33 54.86
C ARG A 129 4.30 -42.76 55.38
N ALA A 130 4.11 -43.75 54.50
CA ALA A 130 3.97 -45.14 54.93
C ALA A 130 5.21 -45.69 55.66
N GLU A 131 6.41 -45.24 55.30
CA GLU A 131 7.67 -45.58 55.97
C GLU A 131 7.71 -44.95 57.38
N PHE A 132 7.28 -43.69 57.55
CA PHE A 132 7.10 -43.05 58.86
C PHE A 132 6.02 -43.74 59.71
N ASP A 133 4.83 -44.00 59.14
CA ASP A 133 3.68 -44.66 59.78
C ASP A 133 3.95 -46.12 60.21
N THR A 134 5.03 -46.74 59.69
CA THR A 134 5.42 -48.12 60.03
C THR A 134 6.64 -48.23 60.94
N VAL A 135 7.46 -47.19 61.09
CA VAL A 135 8.55 -47.15 62.09
C VAL A 135 8.00 -47.30 63.50
N GLY A 136 6.85 -46.70 63.82
CA GLY A 136 6.20 -46.83 65.13
C GLY A 136 5.56 -48.19 65.45
N LYS A 137 5.63 -49.19 64.56
CA LYS A 137 4.91 -50.47 64.72
C LYS A 137 5.80 -51.72 64.80
N LYS A 138 7.13 -51.56 64.80
CA LYS A 138 8.05 -52.67 64.55
C LYS A 138 8.76 -53.24 65.77
N GLY A 139 7.96 -53.71 66.74
CA GLY A 139 8.35 -54.78 67.64
C GLY A 139 9.31 -54.40 68.77
N ASP A 140 8.98 -53.37 69.53
CA ASP A 140 9.47 -53.14 70.89
C ASP A 140 8.33 -52.53 71.72
N ASP A 141 8.16 -52.93 72.98
CA ASP A 141 7.04 -52.48 73.84
C ASP A 141 7.30 -51.09 74.47
N THR A 142 8.29 -50.38 73.96
CA THR A 142 8.64 -49.00 74.33
C THR A 142 7.68 -47.98 73.71
N LEU A 143 7.26 -46.99 74.50
CA LEU A 143 6.43 -45.86 74.06
C LEU A 143 7.13 -45.10 72.92
N SER A 144 6.51 -45.03 71.74
CA SER A 144 7.18 -44.56 70.52
C SER A 144 7.08 -43.04 70.31
N SER A 145 6.15 -42.37 70.99
CA SER A 145 5.90 -40.93 70.87
C SER A 145 5.60 -40.29 72.21
N GLU A 146 5.81 -38.97 72.32
CA GLU A 146 5.44 -38.23 73.54
C GLU A 146 3.92 -38.28 73.78
N LYS A 147 3.13 -38.43 72.72
CA LYS A 147 1.67 -38.55 72.81
C LYS A 147 1.23 -39.86 73.45
N GLU A 148 1.88 -40.97 73.13
CA GLU A 148 1.61 -42.28 73.76
C GLU A 148 2.03 -42.27 75.24
N LEU A 149 3.19 -41.68 75.55
CA LEU A 149 3.65 -41.48 76.92
C LEU A 149 2.66 -40.64 77.74
N ASN A 150 2.23 -39.48 77.22
CA ASN A 150 1.25 -38.62 77.89
C ASN A 150 -0.10 -39.34 78.07
N ASN A 151 -0.54 -40.16 77.10
CA ASN A 151 -1.75 -40.97 77.25
C ASN A 151 -1.62 -42.03 78.37
N LEU A 152 -0.49 -42.76 78.42
CA LEU A 152 -0.25 -43.75 79.47
C LEU A 152 -0.19 -43.09 80.85
N VAL A 153 0.60 -42.02 81.01
CA VAL A 153 0.72 -41.27 82.28
C VAL A 153 -0.65 -40.74 82.72
N CYS A 154 -1.46 -40.17 81.83
CA CYS A 154 -2.84 -39.76 82.13
C CYS A 154 -3.71 -40.95 82.59
N SER A 155 -3.59 -42.12 81.97
CA SER A 155 -4.34 -43.33 82.37
C SER A 155 -3.94 -43.86 83.75
N LEU A 156 -2.65 -43.79 84.11
CA LEU A 156 -2.15 -44.21 85.42
C LEU A 156 -2.58 -43.23 86.52
N HIS A 157 -2.51 -41.92 86.25
CA HIS A 157 -3.08 -40.90 87.13
C HIS A 157 -4.61 -41.06 87.30
N PHE A 158 -5.33 -41.43 86.24
CA PHE A 158 -6.77 -41.71 86.34
C PHE A 158 -7.04 -42.94 87.22
N ARG A 159 -6.28 -44.04 87.06
CA ARG A 159 -6.38 -45.23 87.92
C ARG A 159 -6.12 -44.90 89.40
N THR A 160 -5.08 -44.10 89.68
CA THR A 160 -4.76 -43.60 91.03
C THR A 160 -5.92 -42.79 91.63
N ARG A 161 -6.59 -41.96 90.81
CA ARG A 161 -7.70 -41.09 91.26
C ARG A 161 -9.02 -41.84 91.45
N CYS A 162 -9.22 -42.97 90.76
CA CYS A 162 -10.34 -43.86 90.98
C CYS A 162 -10.06 -44.77 92.19
N GLY A 163 -10.39 -44.30 93.40
CA GLY A 163 -10.13 -44.94 94.71
C GLY A 163 -10.72 -46.34 94.93
N LYS A 164 -10.29 -47.30 94.13
CA LYS A 164 -10.49 -48.76 94.21
C LYS A 164 -9.16 -49.51 94.30
N THR A 165 -8.04 -48.79 94.18
CA THR A 165 -6.67 -49.28 94.37
C THR A 165 -6.32 -49.36 95.85
N THR A 166 -5.56 -50.38 96.23
CA THR A 166 -4.93 -50.45 97.55
C THR A 166 -3.72 -49.50 97.64
N PHE A 167 -3.30 -49.15 98.85
CA PHE A 167 -2.12 -48.30 99.09
C PHE A 167 -0.82 -48.86 98.49
N VAL A 168 -0.70 -50.19 98.37
CA VAL A 168 0.47 -50.84 97.75
C VAL A 168 0.45 -50.66 96.23
N GLU A 169 -0.72 -50.82 95.59
CA GLU A 169 -0.89 -50.58 94.16
C GLU A 169 -0.74 -49.08 93.83
N GLU A 170 -1.27 -48.18 94.65
CA GLU A 170 -1.10 -46.74 94.50
C GLU A 170 0.39 -46.33 94.56
N LYS A 171 1.14 -46.86 95.54
CA LYS A 171 2.58 -46.63 95.65
C LYS A 171 3.35 -47.17 94.43
N HIS A 172 2.94 -48.32 93.88
CA HIS A 172 3.53 -48.88 92.66
C HIS A 172 3.23 -48.00 91.43
N LEU A 173 1.96 -47.62 91.22
CA LEU A 173 1.53 -46.76 90.11
C LEU A 173 2.25 -45.40 90.12
N LEU A 174 2.47 -44.81 91.31
CA LEU A 174 3.24 -43.56 91.45
C LEU A 174 4.73 -43.75 91.10
N GLY A 175 5.33 -44.90 91.44
CA GLY A 175 6.68 -45.26 91.02
C GLY A 175 6.79 -45.44 89.49
N ASP A 176 5.82 -46.11 88.88
CA ASP A 176 5.77 -46.30 87.42
C ASP A 176 5.63 -44.95 86.70
N ILE A 177 4.76 -44.07 87.19
CA ILE A 177 4.61 -42.70 86.70
C ILE A 177 5.92 -41.92 86.80
N GLN A 178 6.68 -42.07 87.90
CA GLN A 178 7.99 -41.41 88.05
C GLN A 178 8.99 -41.92 87.01
N GLN A 179 9.12 -43.24 86.82
CA GLN A 179 10.02 -43.82 85.81
C GLN A 179 9.65 -43.39 84.37
N LEU A 180 8.35 -43.27 84.09
CA LEU A 180 7.84 -42.73 82.81
C LEU A 180 8.14 -41.23 82.64
N GLN A 181 8.21 -40.46 83.73
CA GLN A 181 8.62 -39.05 83.70
C GLN A 181 10.15 -38.90 83.56
N GLU A 182 10.94 -39.76 84.18
CA GLU A 182 12.41 -39.80 84.06
C GLU A 182 12.87 -40.20 82.65
N THR A 183 12.12 -41.07 81.97
CA THR A 183 12.38 -41.46 80.57
C THR A 183 11.81 -40.49 79.53
N ARG A 184 10.93 -39.56 79.91
CA ARG A 184 10.31 -38.55 79.03
C ARG A 184 11.29 -37.78 78.12
N PRO A 185 12.41 -37.18 78.59
CA PRO A 185 13.28 -36.40 77.72
C PRO A 185 13.86 -37.24 76.57
N GLY A 186 14.25 -38.49 76.82
CA GLY A 186 14.75 -39.38 75.77
C GLY A 186 13.68 -39.77 74.74
N ILE A 187 12.42 -39.88 75.16
CA ILE A 187 11.28 -40.09 74.26
C ILE A 187 11.01 -38.83 73.42
N VAL A 188 11.05 -37.64 74.03
CA VAL A 188 10.89 -36.34 73.32
C VAL A 188 11.98 -36.12 72.29
N ASP A 189 13.25 -36.34 72.63
CA ASP A 189 14.38 -36.22 71.70
C ASP A 189 14.28 -37.24 70.55
N SER A 190 13.85 -38.47 70.85
CA SER A 190 13.60 -39.52 69.84
C SER A 190 12.48 -39.13 68.88
N ASP A 191 11.35 -38.62 69.37
CA ASP A 191 10.21 -38.16 68.57
C ASP A 191 10.59 -36.94 67.71
N ALA A 192 11.32 -35.99 68.28
CA ALA A 192 11.85 -34.82 67.57
C ALA A 192 12.84 -35.21 66.45
N LEU A 193 13.71 -36.22 66.68
CA LEU A 193 14.61 -36.75 65.65
C LEU A 193 13.85 -37.51 64.55
N LYS A 194 12.83 -38.31 64.89
CA LYS A 194 11.94 -38.96 63.90
C LYS A 194 11.26 -37.91 63.01
N GLN A 195 10.65 -36.89 63.62
CA GLN A 195 9.99 -35.80 62.92
C GLN A 195 10.96 -35.03 62.01
N LYS A 196 12.14 -34.66 62.53
CA LYS A 196 13.18 -33.98 61.75
C LYS A 196 13.61 -34.78 60.52
N HIS A 197 13.84 -36.09 60.65
CA HIS A 197 14.19 -36.94 59.52
C HIS A 197 13.04 -37.12 58.51
N PHE A 198 11.78 -37.07 58.95
CA PHE A 198 10.63 -37.00 58.05
C PHE A 198 10.59 -35.70 57.26
N ASP A 199 10.82 -34.55 57.91
CA ASP A 199 10.82 -33.24 57.26
C ASP A 199 11.99 -33.07 56.29
N GLU A 200 13.20 -33.51 56.66
CA GLU A 200 14.37 -33.63 55.76
C GLU A 200 14.06 -34.51 54.53
N SER A 201 13.37 -35.63 54.75
CA SER A 201 12.96 -36.55 53.68
C SER A 201 11.91 -35.95 52.76
N MET A 202 10.95 -35.20 53.30
CA MET A 202 9.92 -34.47 52.56
C MET A 202 10.53 -33.31 51.74
N GLU A 203 11.47 -32.56 52.31
CA GLU A 203 12.18 -31.50 51.59
C GLU A 203 13.01 -32.06 50.42
N SER A 204 13.60 -33.25 50.60
CA SER A 204 14.25 -34.04 49.54
C SER A 204 13.31 -34.48 48.40
N VAL A 205 11.98 -34.43 48.58
CA VAL A 205 10.99 -34.58 47.48
C VAL A 205 10.69 -33.24 46.80
N GLY A 206 10.81 -32.13 47.52
CA GLY A 206 10.65 -30.76 47.01
C GLY A 206 11.76 -30.33 46.05
N ARG A 207 13.01 -30.70 46.36
CA ARG A 207 14.20 -30.39 45.55
C ARG A 207 14.18 -31.08 44.17
N PRO A 208 14.80 -30.50 43.11
CA PRO A 208 14.98 -31.17 41.82
C PRO A 208 15.76 -32.49 41.98
N ILE A 209 15.38 -33.53 41.22
CA ILE A 209 16.03 -34.85 41.27
C ILE A 209 17.42 -34.75 40.62
N ASN A 210 18.43 -34.47 41.45
CA ASN A 210 19.81 -34.36 41.00
C ASN A 210 20.43 -35.79 40.83
N PRO A 211 20.84 -36.21 39.61
CA PRO A 211 21.07 -37.63 39.32
C PRO A 211 22.21 -38.29 40.12
N ASP A 212 23.25 -37.51 40.44
CA ASP A 212 24.55 -38.05 40.89
C ASP A 212 24.57 -38.51 42.35
N ARG A 213 23.45 -38.37 43.07
CA ARG A 213 23.32 -38.76 44.49
C ARG A 213 22.42 -39.98 44.76
N TYR A 214 21.89 -40.66 43.74
CA TYR A 214 21.00 -41.82 43.93
C TYR A 214 21.44 -43.08 43.18
N SER A 215 21.36 -44.22 43.88
CA SER A 215 22.00 -45.48 43.49
C SER A 215 21.37 -46.19 42.28
N CYS A 216 22.20 -47.00 41.62
CA CYS A 216 22.11 -47.30 40.18
C CYS A 216 20.90 -48.11 39.69
N ARG A 217 19.99 -48.57 40.57
CA ARG A 217 18.78 -49.30 40.17
C ARG A 217 17.61 -48.39 39.74
N TYR A 218 17.43 -47.21 40.34
CA TYR A 218 16.30 -46.33 39.99
C TYR A 218 16.54 -45.57 38.67
N ASN A 219 17.79 -45.19 38.40
CA ASN A 219 18.20 -44.47 37.19
C ASN A 219 17.82 -45.18 35.88
N ARG A 220 17.79 -46.53 35.86
CA ARG A 220 17.36 -47.31 34.68
C ARG A 220 15.87 -47.12 34.34
N LYS A 221 14.99 -46.78 35.31
CA LYS A 221 13.56 -46.46 35.09
C LYS A 221 13.27 -44.96 34.94
N LEU A 222 14.32 -44.12 35.00
CA LEU A 222 14.29 -42.69 34.66
C LEU A 222 14.94 -42.39 33.30
N LYS A 223 15.87 -43.23 32.80
CA LYS A 223 16.49 -43.07 31.47
C LYS A 223 15.44 -42.96 30.35
N ASN A 224 14.45 -43.86 30.34
CA ASN A 224 13.29 -43.88 29.43
C ASN A 224 12.34 -42.65 29.54
N LEU A 225 12.69 -41.64 30.34
CA LEU A 225 12.05 -40.32 30.40
C LEU A 225 13.01 -39.17 30.01
N LYS A 226 14.33 -39.40 30.00
CA LYS A 226 15.34 -38.50 29.43
C LYS A 226 15.42 -38.59 27.89
N ASP A 227 15.05 -39.74 27.31
CA ASP A 227 15.15 -39.99 25.86
C ASP A 227 14.21 -39.11 25.00
N ILE A 228 13.34 -38.30 25.63
CA ILE A 228 12.64 -37.19 24.99
C ILE A 228 12.99 -35.92 25.76
N ASP A 229 13.87 -35.11 25.17
CA ASP A 229 14.30 -33.82 25.72
C ASP A 229 13.10 -32.85 25.80
N LEU A 230 12.63 -32.63 27.03
CA LEU A 230 11.54 -31.71 27.33
C LEU A 230 11.90 -30.25 27.07
N ASP A 231 13.17 -29.88 27.13
CA ASP A 231 13.63 -28.52 26.88
C ASP A 231 13.81 -28.27 25.38
N LYS A 232 14.20 -29.28 24.60
CA LYS A 232 14.05 -29.29 23.14
C LYS A 232 12.59 -29.09 22.73
N LEU A 233 11.63 -29.85 23.28
CA LEU A 233 10.20 -29.67 22.97
C LEU A 233 9.67 -28.28 23.35
N LYS A 234 10.16 -27.68 24.45
CA LYS A 234 9.83 -26.29 24.80
C LYS A 234 10.40 -25.29 23.79
N ARG A 235 11.66 -25.46 23.37
CA ARG A 235 12.32 -24.60 22.36
C ARG A 235 11.62 -24.72 21.00
N GLU A 236 11.27 -25.92 20.57
CA GLU A 236 10.51 -26.17 19.34
C GLU A 236 9.15 -25.47 19.39
N LYS A 237 8.41 -25.59 20.50
CA LYS A 237 7.16 -24.83 20.72
C LYS A 237 7.37 -23.31 20.72
N GLN A 238 8.46 -22.81 21.29
CA GLN A 238 8.77 -21.36 21.31
C GLN A 238 9.08 -20.84 19.89
N VAL A 239 9.93 -21.53 19.13
CA VAL A 239 10.25 -21.21 17.73
C VAL A 239 8.99 -21.28 16.86
N PHE A 240 8.15 -22.29 17.06
CA PHE A 240 6.86 -22.40 16.39
C PHE A 240 5.94 -21.21 16.73
N SER A 241 5.79 -20.86 18.01
CA SER A 241 4.96 -19.74 18.44
C SER A 241 5.47 -18.39 17.93
N ALA A 242 6.78 -18.20 17.79
CA ALA A 242 7.36 -17.00 17.19
C ALA A 242 7.04 -16.92 15.69
N ARG A 243 7.21 -18.02 14.94
CA ARG A 243 6.80 -18.09 13.53
C ARG A 243 5.31 -17.79 13.33
N ALA A 244 4.46 -18.31 14.21
CA ALA A 244 3.02 -18.05 14.17
C ALA A 244 2.68 -16.56 14.39
N LYS A 245 3.29 -15.90 15.39
CA LYS A 245 3.11 -14.45 15.62
C LYS A 245 3.57 -13.62 14.43
N ASN A 246 4.76 -13.88 13.89
CA ASN A 246 5.29 -13.15 12.75
C ASN A 246 4.38 -13.27 11.51
N ALA A 247 3.76 -14.44 11.30
CA ALA A 247 2.78 -14.65 10.23
C ALA A 247 1.45 -13.92 10.49
N GLU A 248 0.98 -13.88 11.74
CA GLU A 248 -0.21 -13.13 12.16
C GLU A 248 -0.02 -11.60 12.02
N GLU A 249 1.16 -11.09 12.36
CA GLU A 249 1.54 -9.68 12.23
C GLU A 249 1.69 -9.26 10.76
N ALA A 250 2.36 -10.09 9.93
CA ALA A 250 2.44 -9.88 8.49
C ALA A 250 1.05 -9.89 7.83
N TRP A 251 0.18 -10.83 8.22
CA TRP A 251 -1.20 -10.86 7.76
C TRP A 251 -1.98 -9.59 8.13
N LYS A 252 -1.88 -9.14 9.39
CA LYS A 252 -2.53 -7.90 9.86
C LYS A 252 -2.04 -6.68 9.09
N ALA A 253 -0.75 -6.59 8.78
CA ALA A 253 -0.21 -5.54 7.93
C ALA A 253 -0.85 -5.55 6.53
N MET A 254 -0.91 -6.72 5.87
CA MET A 254 -1.52 -6.87 4.54
C MET A 254 -3.03 -6.55 4.53
N CYS A 255 -3.77 -6.93 5.58
CA CYS A 255 -5.18 -6.57 5.74
C CYS A 255 -5.41 -5.07 5.98
N ASN A 256 -4.42 -4.31 6.43
CA ASN A 256 -4.49 -2.84 6.51
C ASN A 256 -4.02 -2.19 5.18
N GLU A 257 -2.98 -2.74 4.55
CA GLU A 257 -2.42 -2.22 3.30
C GLU A 257 -3.41 -2.28 2.14
N ILE A 258 -4.08 -3.42 1.93
CA ILE A 258 -4.96 -3.65 0.78
C ILE A 258 -6.14 -2.65 0.75
N PRO A 259 -6.91 -2.44 1.85
CA PRO A 259 -7.91 -1.38 1.91
C PRO A 259 -7.32 0.02 1.70
N SER A 260 -6.11 0.29 2.20
CA SER A 260 -5.45 1.58 1.95
C SER A 260 -5.13 1.81 0.46
N LEU A 261 -4.78 0.76 -0.28
CA LEU A 261 -4.54 0.81 -1.73
C LEU A 261 -5.86 0.91 -2.51
N GLU A 262 -6.91 0.24 -2.06
CA GLU A 262 -8.25 0.31 -2.66
C GLU A 262 -8.88 1.70 -2.46
N LEU A 263 -8.68 2.35 -1.31
CA LEU A 263 -9.04 3.75 -1.07
C LEU A 263 -8.25 4.71 -1.98
N LYS A 264 -6.91 4.56 -2.07
CA LYS A 264 -6.07 5.36 -2.98
C LYS A 264 -6.47 5.19 -4.45
N LEU A 265 -6.87 3.98 -4.85
CA LEU A 265 -7.41 3.69 -6.18
C LEU A 265 -8.75 4.38 -6.41
N ALA A 266 -9.69 4.32 -5.44
CA ALA A 266 -10.98 4.99 -5.53
C ALA A 266 -10.84 6.52 -5.65
N GLU A 267 -9.94 7.13 -4.87
CA GLU A 267 -9.59 8.55 -5.00
C GLU A 267 -9.05 8.92 -6.38
N LYS A 268 -8.07 8.15 -6.88
CA LYS A 268 -7.48 8.38 -8.22
C LYS A 268 -8.55 8.21 -9.31
N ILE A 269 -9.45 7.24 -9.18
CA ILE A 269 -10.59 7.06 -10.09
C ILE A 269 -11.54 8.26 -10.04
N LYS A 270 -11.87 8.81 -8.86
CA LYS A 270 -12.72 10.00 -8.67
C LYS A 270 -12.08 11.26 -9.28
N LYS A 271 -10.77 11.46 -9.07
CA LYS A 271 -10.00 12.56 -9.69
C LYS A 271 -9.97 12.42 -11.23
N ARG A 272 -9.78 11.20 -11.74
CA ARG A 272 -9.82 10.88 -13.17
C ARG A 272 -11.19 11.09 -13.81
N THR A 273 -12.31 10.71 -13.17
CA THR A 273 -13.65 10.94 -13.73
C THR A 273 -14.00 12.42 -13.77
N ALA A 274 -13.63 13.20 -12.74
CA ALA A 274 -13.75 14.65 -12.76
C ALA A 274 -12.96 15.26 -13.95
N LYS A 275 -11.72 14.82 -14.19
CA LYS A 275 -10.91 15.31 -15.33
C LYS A 275 -11.47 14.87 -16.68
N LYS A 276 -11.99 13.64 -16.82
CA LYS A 276 -12.68 13.18 -18.05
C LYS A 276 -13.94 14.01 -18.35
N ASN A 277 -14.69 14.40 -17.32
CA ASN A 277 -15.84 15.30 -17.47
C ASN A 277 -15.41 16.74 -17.87
N PHE A 278 -14.28 17.24 -17.34
CA PHE A 278 -13.71 18.53 -17.75
C PHE A 278 -13.22 18.52 -19.20
N LEU A 279 -12.48 17.48 -19.63
CA LEU A 279 -12.08 17.28 -21.02
C LEU A 279 -13.29 17.25 -21.98
N LEU A 280 -14.39 16.61 -21.57
CA LEU A 280 -15.62 16.56 -22.35
C LEU A 280 -16.30 17.93 -22.47
N LYS A 281 -16.19 18.81 -21.45
CA LYS A 281 -16.63 20.21 -21.56
C LYS A 281 -15.75 20.99 -22.57
N LEU A 282 -14.42 20.90 -22.46
CA LEU A 282 -13.50 21.55 -23.39
C LEU A 282 -13.76 21.11 -24.85
N LYS A 283 -13.91 19.80 -25.10
CA LYS A 283 -14.19 19.31 -26.46
C LYS A 283 -15.57 19.74 -26.99
N LYS A 284 -16.56 19.98 -26.13
CA LYS A 284 -17.83 20.61 -26.53
C LYS A 284 -17.63 22.07 -26.92
N GLN A 285 -16.93 22.86 -26.10
CA GLN A 285 -16.62 24.26 -26.41
C GLN A 285 -15.83 24.38 -27.73
N TRP A 286 -14.79 23.56 -27.92
CA TRP A 286 -14.03 23.53 -29.17
C TRP A 286 -14.90 23.29 -30.41
N ASN A 287 -15.81 22.31 -30.34
CA ASN A 287 -16.73 22.02 -31.43
C ASN A 287 -17.76 23.13 -31.67
N GLN A 288 -18.23 23.80 -30.62
CA GLN A 288 -19.17 24.92 -30.72
C GLN A 288 -18.52 26.17 -31.32
N GLU A 289 -17.37 26.58 -30.81
CA GLU A 289 -16.56 27.68 -31.36
C GLU A 289 -16.18 27.40 -32.83
N LYS A 290 -15.73 26.18 -33.13
CA LYS A 290 -15.41 25.74 -34.50
C LYS A 290 -16.60 25.79 -35.45
N LEU A 291 -17.77 25.32 -35.00
CA LEU A 291 -18.98 25.33 -35.82
C LEU A 291 -19.46 26.76 -36.08
N SER A 292 -19.49 27.61 -35.05
CA SER A 292 -19.85 29.03 -35.15
C SER A 292 -18.93 29.78 -36.13
N TYR A 293 -17.62 29.67 -35.94
CA TYR A 293 -16.63 30.30 -36.83
C TYR A 293 -16.75 29.80 -38.27
N ASN A 294 -16.91 28.49 -38.47
CA ASN A 294 -17.06 27.92 -39.80
C ASN A 294 -18.33 28.42 -40.50
N GLN A 295 -19.43 28.57 -39.76
CA GLN A 295 -20.70 29.09 -40.27
C GLN A 295 -20.64 30.59 -40.61
N GLN A 296 -20.01 31.40 -39.75
CA GLN A 296 -19.91 32.86 -39.95
C GLN A 296 -18.93 33.24 -41.07
N TYR A 297 -17.76 32.62 -41.12
CA TYR A 297 -16.63 33.09 -41.94
C TYR A 297 -16.23 32.10 -43.03
N TYR A 298 -15.79 30.90 -42.64
CA TYR A 298 -15.14 29.96 -43.57
C TYR A 298 -16.08 29.46 -44.68
N ASN A 299 -17.35 29.17 -44.37
CA ASN A 299 -18.33 28.73 -45.36
C ASN A 299 -18.69 29.84 -46.35
N ASN A 300 -18.77 31.09 -45.88
CA ASN A 300 -19.03 32.26 -46.72
C ASN A 300 -17.86 32.52 -47.67
N TYR A 301 -16.62 32.50 -47.17
CA TYR A 301 -15.40 32.54 -47.99
C TYR A 301 -15.38 31.40 -49.03
N LYS A 302 -15.68 30.16 -48.64
CA LYS A 302 -15.71 29.01 -49.56
C LYS A 302 -16.74 29.18 -50.68
N SER A 303 -17.94 29.69 -50.35
CA SER A 303 -19.00 30.00 -51.32
C SER A 303 -18.57 31.13 -52.27
N LEU A 304 -17.96 32.18 -51.74
CA LEU A 304 -17.46 33.33 -52.50
C LEU A 304 -16.38 32.91 -53.52
N ILE A 305 -15.40 32.12 -53.11
CA ILE A 305 -14.37 31.56 -54.00
C ILE A 305 -14.98 30.62 -55.06
N GLN A 306 -16.02 29.85 -54.74
CA GLN A 306 -16.74 29.05 -55.74
C GLN A 306 -17.47 29.93 -56.77
N ASN A 307 -18.05 31.06 -56.36
CA ASN A 307 -18.72 31.98 -57.27
C ASN A 307 -17.71 32.77 -58.14
N ALA A 308 -16.59 33.23 -57.57
CA ALA A 308 -15.49 33.82 -58.31
C ALA A 308 -14.94 32.86 -59.40
N ARG A 309 -14.76 31.57 -59.07
CA ARG A 309 -14.36 30.54 -60.04
C ARG A 309 -15.38 30.35 -61.17
N LYS A 310 -16.70 30.40 -60.89
CA LYS A 310 -17.75 30.34 -61.92
C LYS A 310 -17.71 31.56 -62.84
N LEU A 311 -17.56 32.77 -62.29
CA LEU A 311 -17.48 34.00 -63.10
C LEU A 311 -16.23 34.02 -63.98
N ALA A 312 -15.08 33.57 -63.45
CA ALA A 312 -13.85 33.41 -64.21
C ALA A 312 -13.99 32.39 -65.36
N ALA A 313 -14.58 31.22 -65.10
CA ALA A 313 -14.87 30.22 -66.14
C ALA A 313 -15.82 30.76 -67.23
N ASN A 314 -16.83 31.54 -66.84
CA ASN A 314 -17.74 32.23 -67.74
C ASN A 314 -17.14 33.50 -68.39
N LYS A 315 -15.86 33.82 -68.13
CA LYS A 315 -15.13 35.01 -68.61
C LYS A 315 -15.80 36.36 -68.27
N ASN A 316 -16.70 36.41 -67.28
CA ASN A 316 -17.40 37.63 -66.88
C ASN A 316 -16.49 38.48 -65.95
N MET A 317 -15.65 39.31 -66.57
CA MET A 317 -14.62 40.09 -65.87
C MET A 317 -15.19 41.23 -65.01
N THR A 318 -16.27 41.89 -65.44
CA THR A 318 -16.89 42.99 -64.70
C THR A 318 -17.55 42.49 -63.41
N ALA A 319 -18.36 41.44 -63.49
CA ALA A 319 -18.97 40.85 -62.30
C ALA A 319 -17.91 40.25 -61.33
N LEU A 320 -16.76 39.79 -61.84
CA LEU A 320 -15.66 39.31 -61.01
C LEU A 320 -14.92 40.46 -60.30
N GLU A 321 -14.79 41.61 -60.97
CA GLU A 321 -14.24 42.85 -60.41
C GLU A 321 -15.16 43.46 -59.34
N GLU A 322 -16.46 43.53 -59.60
CA GLU A 322 -17.48 43.94 -58.63
C GLU A 322 -17.48 43.05 -57.39
N LEU A 323 -17.39 41.72 -57.58
CA LEU A 323 -17.36 40.74 -56.49
C LEU A 323 -16.07 40.85 -55.65
N SER A 324 -14.92 41.17 -56.27
CA SER A 324 -13.65 41.44 -55.57
C SER A 324 -13.69 42.73 -54.75
N HIS A 325 -14.09 43.86 -55.35
CA HIS A 325 -14.22 45.13 -54.61
C HIS A 325 -15.21 45.01 -53.45
N LYS A 326 -16.37 44.40 -53.67
CA LYS A 326 -17.38 44.19 -52.62
C LYS A 326 -16.89 43.27 -51.49
N GLU A 327 -16.06 42.28 -51.76
CA GLU A 327 -15.45 41.44 -50.72
C GLU A 327 -14.50 42.25 -49.84
N VAL A 328 -13.63 43.07 -50.47
CA VAL A 328 -12.69 43.96 -49.78
C VAL A 328 -13.42 45.03 -48.96
N GLU A 329 -14.48 45.66 -49.47
CA GLU A 329 -15.26 46.64 -48.71
C GLU A 329 -15.92 46.03 -47.47
N ASN A 330 -16.48 44.82 -47.58
CA ASN A 330 -17.06 44.11 -46.44
C ASN A 330 -16.00 43.72 -45.41
N PHE A 331 -14.84 43.20 -45.86
CA PHE A 331 -13.72 42.89 -44.96
C PHE A 331 -13.19 44.14 -44.26
N MET A 332 -12.98 45.25 -44.99
CA MET A 332 -12.48 46.51 -44.43
C MET A 332 -13.50 47.15 -43.46
N SER A 333 -14.80 46.92 -43.66
CA SER A 333 -15.83 47.34 -42.72
C SER A 333 -15.75 46.59 -41.38
N LEU A 334 -15.62 45.25 -41.43
CA LEU A 334 -15.39 44.42 -40.24
C LEU A 334 -14.05 44.76 -39.57
N TRP A 335 -12.98 44.87 -40.37
CA TRP A 335 -11.64 45.22 -39.92
C TRP A 335 -11.60 46.56 -39.20
N ASN A 336 -12.29 47.58 -39.69
CA ASN A 336 -12.28 48.89 -39.03
C ASN A 336 -13.23 48.97 -37.82
N GLY A 337 -14.42 48.37 -37.93
CA GLY A 337 -15.46 48.44 -36.90
C GLY A 337 -15.27 47.50 -35.71
N GLU A 338 -14.81 46.26 -35.93
CA GLU A 338 -14.79 45.21 -34.89
C GLU A 338 -13.35 44.93 -34.43
N LYS A 339 -13.04 45.23 -33.17
CA LYS A 339 -11.71 44.97 -32.60
C LYS A 339 -11.45 43.47 -32.44
N ASP A 340 -12.43 42.73 -31.93
CA ASP A 340 -12.26 41.32 -31.62
C ASP A 340 -12.04 40.49 -32.89
N PHE A 341 -12.67 40.88 -34.01
CA PHE A 341 -12.40 40.34 -35.35
C PHE A 341 -10.95 40.55 -35.79
N ARG A 342 -10.40 41.77 -35.66
CA ARG A 342 -8.98 42.06 -35.96
C ARG A 342 -8.03 41.20 -35.12
N ASP A 343 -8.21 41.22 -33.81
CA ASP A 343 -7.31 40.54 -32.87
C ASP A 343 -7.34 39.02 -33.10
N ASP A 344 -8.50 38.44 -33.39
CA ASP A 344 -8.66 37.01 -33.70
C ASP A 344 -8.13 36.64 -35.11
N TYR A 345 -8.39 37.47 -36.13
CA TYR A 345 -7.88 37.26 -37.50
C TYR A 345 -6.34 37.33 -37.53
N LEU A 346 -5.74 38.34 -36.89
CA LEU A 346 -4.28 38.46 -36.76
C LEU A 346 -3.70 37.24 -36.05
N LYS A 347 -4.29 36.84 -34.91
CA LYS A 347 -3.82 35.70 -34.11
C LYS A 347 -3.82 34.39 -34.90
N ARG A 348 -4.87 34.11 -35.70
CA ARG A 348 -4.93 32.91 -36.56
C ARG A 348 -3.99 32.98 -37.75
N SER A 349 -3.86 34.14 -38.37
CA SER A 349 -2.99 34.35 -39.53
C SER A 349 -1.52 34.22 -39.16
N LEU A 350 -1.10 34.84 -38.05
CA LEU A 350 0.26 34.70 -37.51
C LEU A 350 0.54 33.26 -37.06
N SER A 351 -0.42 32.58 -36.43
CA SER A 351 -0.29 31.15 -36.05
C SER A 351 -0.23 30.18 -37.24
N SER A 352 -0.54 30.67 -38.46
CA SER A 352 -0.41 29.92 -39.71
C SER A 352 0.94 30.11 -40.41
N ILE A 353 1.80 31.00 -39.91
CA ILE A 353 3.17 31.22 -40.40
C ILE A 353 4.13 30.35 -39.59
N PRO A 354 4.92 29.45 -40.21
CA PRO A 354 5.97 28.72 -39.51
C PRO A 354 7.01 29.69 -38.94
N GLN A 355 7.46 29.49 -37.70
CA GLN A 355 8.46 30.37 -37.03
C GLN A 355 9.89 30.28 -37.63
N HIS A 356 10.03 29.75 -38.85
CA HIS A 356 11.28 29.63 -39.58
C HIS A 356 11.50 30.81 -40.55
N THR A 357 11.44 32.04 -40.04
CA THR A 357 11.95 33.27 -40.70
C THR A 357 12.03 34.50 -39.79
N SER A 358 11.53 34.45 -38.54
CA SER A 358 11.36 35.63 -37.67
C SER A 358 12.62 36.35 -37.16
N ASN A 359 13.82 35.99 -37.67
CA ASN A 359 15.11 36.48 -37.19
C ASN A 359 15.91 37.27 -38.25
N GLU A 360 15.29 37.70 -39.34
CA GLU A 360 15.88 38.59 -40.34
C GLU A 360 14.86 39.69 -40.75
N LEU A 361 15.38 40.88 -41.09
CA LEU A 361 14.63 42.09 -41.50
C LEU A 361 13.91 42.93 -40.41
N ASP A 362 14.48 43.03 -39.20
CA ASP A 362 14.21 44.18 -38.31
C ASP A 362 15.37 45.19 -38.39
N GLY A 363 15.22 46.20 -39.27
CA GLY A 363 16.20 47.27 -39.50
C GLY A 363 15.89 48.53 -38.68
N PRO A 364 16.89 49.26 -38.15
CA PRO A 364 16.65 50.29 -37.14
C PRO A 364 15.93 51.54 -37.67
N ILE A 365 14.81 51.89 -37.03
CA ILE A 365 14.09 53.14 -37.26
C ILE A 365 14.99 54.32 -36.86
N LYS A 366 15.44 55.12 -37.84
CA LYS A 366 16.20 56.35 -37.59
C LYS A 366 15.30 57.42 -36.95
N LYS A 367 15.38 57.57 -35.64
CA LYS A 367 14.78 58.67 -34.89
C LYS A 367 15.49 59.98 -35.25
N LEU A 368 14.77 60.91 -35.91
CA LEU A 368 15.32 62.20 -36.32
C LEU A 368 15.29 63.19 -35.14
N GLU A 369 16.38 63.28 -34.38
CA GLU A 369 16.46 64.21 -33.25
C GLU A 369 16.78 65.64 -33.69
N SER A 370 15.95 66.59 -33.25
CA SER A 370 16.06 68.00 -33.60
C SER A 370 17.08 68.72 -32.72
N LYS A 371 18.20 69.13 -33.32
CA LYS A 371 19.23 69.94 -32.66
C LYS A 371 18.71 71.33 -32.28
N LYS A 372 18.28 71.51 -31.02
CA LYS A 372 18.27 72.85 -30.40
C LYS A 372 19.70 73.24 -30.06
N THR A 373 20.20 74.31 -30.69
CA THR A 373 21.54 74.85 -30.43
C THR A 373 21.41 76.27 -29.88
N GLN A 374 21.71 76.43 -28.59
CA GLN A 374 22.12 77.71 -27.99
C GLN A 374 23.39 77.40 -27.19
N GLN A 375 24.57 77.81 -27.70
CA GLN A 375 25.15 79.15 -27.54
C GLN A 375 25.76 79.37 -26.15
N SER A 376 27.06 79.12 -26.06
CA SER A 376 28.00 80.18 -25.65
C SER A 376 29.41 79.84 -26.18
N LEU A 377 30.14 80.85 -26.63
CA LEU A 377 31.57 81.12 -26.34
C LEU A 377 32.11 82.21 -27.30
N PHE A 378 32.11 83.45 -26.80
CA PHE A 378 32.94 84.60 -27.18
C PHE A 378 32.80 85.32 -28.54
N CYS A 379 33.03 86.63 -28.43
CA CYS A 379 33.08 87.68 -29.45
C CYS A 379 31.78 87.91 -30.25
#